data_AF-A0A4R4FI64-F1
#
_entry.id   AF-A0A4R4FI64-F1
#
_cell.length_a   1.000
_cell.length_b   1.000
_cell.length_c   1.000
_cell.angle_alpha   90.00
_cell.angle_beta   90.00
_cell.angle_gamma   90.00
#
_symmetry.space_group_name_H-M   'P 1'
#
loop_
_entity.id
_entity.type
_entity.pdbx_description
1 polymer ?
#
loop_
_entity_poly.entity_id
_entity_poly.type
_entity_poly.pdbx_seq_one_letter_code
_entity_poly.pdbx_strand_id
1 'polypeptide(L)'
;MLHSNERMDVITQYMTSYEEKIKMANKNGLFDAAKMFELFAVEVCNVWFGQKFSNLNVETAIYPYVDLISENRELLVIIVLIR
;
A
#
# COMPACT_ATOMS: atom_id res chain seq x y z
N MET A 1 -41.72 0.65 3.17
CA MET A 1 -40.63 0.70 2.18
C MET A 1 -40.40 -0.72 1.68
N LEU A 2 -40.75 -1.04 0.43
CA LEU A 2 -40.49 -2.37 -0.13
C LEU A 2 -38.97 -2.63 -0.22
N HIS A 3 -38.54 -3.86 0.06
CA HIS A 3 -37.15 -4.36 -0.08
C HIS A 3 -36.09 -3.72 0.83
N SER A 4 -36.45 -3.07 1.95
CA SER A 4 -35.46 -2.48 2.87
C SER A 4 -34.54 -3.52 3.51
N ASN A 5 -35.06 -4.70 3.85
CA ASN A 5 -34.28 -5.77 4.49
C ASN A 5 -33.28 -6.39 3.50
N GLU A 6 -33.72 -6.70 2.28
CA GLU A 6 -32.83 -7.23 1.22
C GLU A 6 -31.69 -6.27 0.90
N ARG A 7 -31.93 -4.95 0.86
CA ARG A 7 -30.87 -3.96 0.68
C ARG A 7 -29.89 -3.93 1.86
N MET A 8 -30.39 -4.08 3.08
CA MET A 8 -29.57 -4.12 4.28
C MET A 8 -28.68 -5.37 4.30
N ASP A 9 -29.21 -6.51 3.85
CA ASP A 9 -28.46 -7.77 3.76
C ASP A 9 -27.33 -7.66 2.72
N VAL A 10 -27.60 -7.06 1.55
CA VAL A 10 -26.58 -6.81 0.52
C VAL A 10 -25.47 -5.91 1.06
N ILE A 11 -25.82 -4.81 1.75
CA ILE A 11 -24.83 -3.90 2.35
C ILE A 11 -24.00 -4.64 3.40
N THR A 12 -24.64 -5.45 4.24
CA THR A 12 -23.96 -6.21 5.29
C THR A 12 -22.99 -7.24 4.69
N GLN A 13 -23.43 -8.01 3.70
CA GLN A 13 -22.56 -8.97 3.00
C GLN A 13 -21.37 -8.29 2.33
N TYR A 14 -21.60 -7.15 1.68
CA TYR A 14 -20.54 -6.36 1.08
C TYR A 14 -19.53 -5.93 2.15
N MET A 15 -19.97 -5.30 3.24
CA MET A 15 -19.09 -4.83 4.29
C MET A 15 -18.29 -5.95 4.95
N THR A 16 -18.93 -7.08 5.26
CA THR A 16 -18.25 -8.25 5.84
C THR A 16 -17.18 -8.81 4.88
N SER A 17 -17.48 -8.89 3.58
CA SER A 17 -16.51 -9.36 2.58
C SER A 17 -15.28 -8.43 2.48
N TYR A 18 -15.50 -7.11 2.58
CA TYR A 18 -14.40 -6.14 2.60
C TYR A 18 -13.56 -6.26 3.88
N GLU A 19 -14.20 -6.41 5.03
CA GLU A 19 -13.51 -6.60 6.31
C GLU A 19 -12.63 -7.85 6.29
N GLU A 20 -13.14 -8.96 5.76
CA GLU A 20 -12.40 -10.21 5.60
C GLU A 20 -11.17 -10.04 4.70
N LYS A 21 -11.32 -9.35 3.56
CA LYS A 21 -10.20 -9.05 2.65
C LYS A 21 -9.12 -8.22 3.34
N ILE A 22 -9.50 -7.20 4.09
CA ILE A 22 -8.57 -6.36 4.87
C ILE A 22 -7.86 -7.20 5.92
N LYS A 23 -8.58 -8.06 6.66
CA LYS A 23 -7.98 -8.96 7.66
C LYS A 23 -7.00 -9.95 7.04
N MET A 24 -7.32 -10.52 5.88
CA MET A 24 -6.39 -11.39 5.14
C MET A 24 -5.15 -10.63 4.67
N ALA A 25 -5.33 -9.42 4.13
CA ALA A 25 -4.22 -8.58 3.71
C ALA A 25 -3.31 -8.17 4.88
N ASN A 26 -3.89 -7.81 6.03
CA ASN A 26 -3.18 -7.58 7.30
C ASN A 26 -2.37 -8.79 7.73
N LYS A 27 -2.97 -9.99 7.71
CA LYS A 27 -2.29 -11.24 8.04
C LYS A 27 -1.10 -11.52 7.12
N ASN A 28 -1.20 -11.10 5.86
CA ASN A 28 -0.14 -11.21 4.86
C ASN A 28 0.87 -10.04 4.92
N GLY A 29 0.82 -9.19 5.95
CA GLY A 29 1.77 -8.10 6.16
C GLY A 29 1.52 -6.84 5.32
N LEU A 30 0.37 -6.71 4.65
CA LEU A 30 0.09 -5.52 3.82
C LEU A 30 0.16 -4.21 4.62
N PHE A 31 -0.20 -4.26 5.89
CA PHE A 31 -0.16 -3.11 6.81
C PHE A 31 0.89 -3.29 7.91
N ASP A 32 1.94 -4.07 7.64
CA ASP A 32 3.13 -4.00 8.47
C ASP A 32 3.81 -2.63 8.27
N ALA A 33 4.51 -2.13 9.29
CA ALA A 33 5.15 -0.81 9.25
C ALA A 33 6.17 -0.68 8.11
N ALA A 34 6.90 -1.75 7.78
CA ALA A 34 7.81 -1.80 6.64
C ALA A 34 7.03 -1.65 5.33
N LYS A 35 5.94 -2.42 5.13
CA LYS A 35 5.15 -2.29 3.89
C LYS A 35 4.49 -0.93 3.72
N MET A 36 3.97 -0.35 4.82
CA MET A 36 3.42 1.00 4.80
C MET A 36 4.48 2.05 4.47
N PHE A 37 5.68 1.90 5.02
CA PHE A 37 6.80 2.81 4.74
C PHE A 37 7.24 2.73 3.28
N GLU A 38 7.35 1.53 2.69
CA GLU A 38 7.66 1.37 1.26
C GLU A 38 6.64 2.08 0.36
N LEU A 39 5.34 1.85 0.61
CA LEU A 39 4.27 2.46 -0.17
C LEU A 39 4.29 3.98 -0.05
N PHE A 40 4.48 4.48 1.16
CA PHE A 40 4.61 5.91 1.42
C PHE A 40 5.80 6.51 0.66
N ALA A 41 6.98 5.89 0.76
CA ALA A 41 8.19 6.36 0.12
C ALA A 41 8.08 6.40 -1.42
N VAL A 42 7.48 5.37 -2.03
CA VAL A 42 7.19 5.34 -3.47
C VAL A 42 6.29 6.52 -3.86
N GLU A 43 5.20 6.75 -3.12
CA GLU A 43 4.24 7.78 -3.48
C GLU A 43 4.80 9.20 -3.29
N VAL A 44 5.63 9.42 -2.26
CA VAL A 44 6.34 10.68 -2.09
C VAL A 44 7.27 10.97 -3.27
N CYS A 45 8.05 9.98 -3.73
CA CYS A 45 8.89 10.16 -4.92
C CYS A 45 8.09 10.40 -6.19
N ASN A 46 6.96 9.70 -6.36
CA ASN A 46 6.07 9.90 -7.51
C ASN A 46 5.61 11.36 -7.61
N VAL A 47 5.18 11.92 -6.49
CA VAL A 47 4.70 13.31 -6.42
C VAL A 47 5.86 14.30 -6.55
N TRP A 48 6.97 14.08 -5.85
CA TRP A 48 8.09 15.02 -5.79
C TRP A 48 8.79 15.21 -7.14
N PHE A 49 9.02 14.10 -7.86
CA PHE A 49 9.73 14.12 -9.14
C PHE A 49 8.80 14.15 -10.35
N GLY A 50 7.47 14.04 -10.15
CA GLY A 50 6.49 14.04 -11.23
C GLY A 50 6.60 12.86 -12.20
N GLN A 51 7.18 11.74 -11.75
CA GLN A 51 7.36 10.52 -12.54
C GLN A 51 7.28 9.29 -11.63
N LYS A 52 6.98 8.12 -12.19
CA LYS A 52 6.83 6.89 -11.40
C LYS A 52 8.18 6.37 -10.88
N PHE A 53 8.14 5.79 -9.69
CA PHE A 53 9.24 5.05 -9.07
C PHE A 53 8.85 3.60 -8.77
N SER A 54 9.82 2.71 -8.86
CA SER A 54 9.71 1.31 -8.46
C SER A 54 10.60 1.02 -7.26
N ASN A 55 10.08 0.25 -6.31
CA ASN A 55 10.86 -0.26 -5.18
C ASN A 55 11.80 -1.38 -5.64
N LEU A 56 13.10 -1.24 -5.36
CA LEU A 56 14.13 -2.23 -5.65
C LEU A 56 14.21 -3.35 -4.59
N ASN A 57 13.57 -3.16 -3.44
CA ASN A 57 13.57 -4.08 -2.31
C ASN A 57 12.49 -5.15 -2.49
N VAL A 58 12.60 -5.94 -3.57
CA VAL A 58 11.50 -6.82 -4.04
C VAL A 58 11.35 -8.09 -3.20
N GLU A 59 12.46 -8.68 -2.74
CA GLU A 59 12.45 -9.97 -2.03
C GLU A 59 12.29 -9.83 -0.51
N THR A 60 12.75 -8.72 0.06
CA THR A 60 12.73 -8.49 1.50
C THR A 60 12.41 -7.04 1.75
N ALA A 61 11.37 -6.79 2.54
CA ALA A 61 11.07 -5.45 2.98
C ALA A 61 12.20 -4.96 3.88
N ILE A 62 12.76 -3.82 3.55
CA ILE A 62 13.87 -3.24 4.29
C ILE A 62 13.32 -1.99 4.98
N TYR A 63 13.35 -1.99 6.30
CA TYR A 63 12.91 -0.89 7.14
C TYR A 63 14.06 -0.62 8.13
N PRO A 64 14.50 0.64 8.32
CA PRO A 64 13.82 1.89 7.98
C PRO A 64 14.34 2.59 6.69
N TYR A 65 14.73 1.85 5.64
CA TYR A 65 15.21 2.45 4.38
C TYR A 65 14.68 1.74 3.14
N VAL A 66 14.43 2.48 2.07
CA VAL A 66 13.98 1.92 0.78
C VAL A 66 14.75 2.50 -0.39
N ASP A 67 15.14 1.63 -1.32
CA ASP A 67 15.83 2.00 -2.55
C ASP A 67 14.83 2.03 -3.70
N LEU A 68 14.75 3.18 -4.39
CA LEU A 68 13.81 3.42 -5.47
C LEU A 68 14.55 3.75 -6.77
N ILE A 69 14.01 3.28 -7.89
CA ILE A 69 14.46 3.63 -9.24
C ILE A 69 13.33 4.33 -10.00
N SER A 70 13.65 5.41 -10.72
CA SER A 70 12.68 6.06 -11.60
C SER A 70 12.33 5.19 -12.81
N GLU A 71 11.15 5.41 -13.39
CA GLU A 71 10.66 4.67 -14.56
C GLU A 71 11.60 4.79 -15.77
N ASN A 72 12.25 5.94 -15.95
CA ASN A 72 13.23 6.16 -17.01
C ASN A 72 14.65 5.62 -16.65
N ARG A 73 14.84 5.09 -15.44
CA ARG A 73 16.11 4.55 -14.91
C ARG A 73 17.26 5.55 -14.79
N GLU A 74 16.96 6.85 -14.79
CA GLU A 74 17.96 7.91 -14.64
C GLU A 74 18.22 8.30 -13.18
N LEU A 75 17.26 8.05 -12.28
CA LEU A 75 17.35 8.43 -10.87
C LEU A 75 17.31 7.20 -9.97
N LEU A 76 18.25 7.16 -9.03
CA LEU A 76 18.28 6.24 -7.90
C LEU A 76 18.14 7.06 -6.62
N VAL A 77 17.14 6.74 -5.81
CA VAL A 77 16.79 7.49 -4.59
C VAL A 77 16.74 6.54 -3.42
N ILE A 78 17.42 6.89 -2.33
CA ILE A 78 17.35 6.18 -1.05
C ILE A 78 16.55 7.04 -0.08
N ILE A 79 15.45 6.49 0.44
CA ILE A 79 14.67 7.14 1.49
C ILE A 79 14.97 6.45 2.81
N VAL A 80 15.31 7.23 3.84
CA VAL A 80 15.60 6.75 5.19
C VAL A 80 14.64 7.42 6.17
N LEU A 81 13.97 6.63 7.01
CA LEU A 81 13.17 7.15 8.11
C LEU A 81 14.09 7.52 9.28
N ILE A 82 14.20 8.81 9.57
CA ILE A 82 14.93 9.35 10.72
C ILE A 82 13.96 9.43 11.91
N ARG A 83 14.39 8.98 13.09
CA ARG A 83 13.62 9.05 14.35
C ARG A 83 13.87 10.34 15.09
#